data_AF-A0A327KEK0-F1
#
_entry.id   AF-A0A327KEK0-F1
#
_cell.length_a   1.000
_cell.length_b   1.000
_cell.length_c   1.000
_cell.angle_alpha   90.00
_cell.angle_beta   90.00
_cell.angle_gamma   90.00
#
_symmetry.space_group_name_H-M   'P 1'
#
loop_
_entity.id
_entity.type
_entity.pdbx_description
1 polymer ?
#
loop_
_entity_poly.entity_id
_entity_poly.type
_entity_poly.pdbx_seq_one_letter_code
_entity_poly.pdbx_strand_id
1 'polypeptide(L)'
;MDAAFRRRADNDNRREPCAVRLARRNVLASRTVVECAAGLVTTAREAFFAAEHAWAAERLLDAVGRQDFSGWAAGDEGTSPHRWRLARRRLELHLLAGPTPFEALLRDEFDRLWAEIAAPAAAECAA
;
A
#
# COMPACT_ATOMS: atom_id res chain seq x y z
N MET A 1 43.66 2.91 -0.68
CA MET A 1 43.29 1.85 -1.63
C MET A 1 42.60 0.75 -0.84
N ASP A 2 41.26 0.74 -0.95
CA ASP A 2 40.30 -0.34 -0.71
C ASP A 2 40.36 -1.17 0.58
N ALA A 3 39.98 -0.53 1.69
CA ALA A 3 39.25 -1.23 2.75
C ALA A 3 37.80 -1.43 2.30
N ALA A 4 37.65 -2.42 1.42
CA ALA A 4 36.45 -3.18 1.08
C ALA A 4 35.10 -2.66 1.62
N PHE A 5 34.23 -2.33 0.65
CA PHE A 5 32.77 -2.47 0.68
C PHE A 5 32.27 -3.71 1.46
N ARG A 6 32.34 -3.67 2.78
CA ARG A 6 31.74 -4.66 3.68
C ARG A 6 30.98 -3.94 4.78
N ARG A 7 30.04 -3.07 4.40
CA ARG A 7 28.78 -3.12 5.13
C ARG A 7 28.15 -4.44 4.70
N ARG A 8 28.23 -5.46 5.56
CA ARG A 8 27.12 -6.42 5.62
C ARG A 8 25.89 -5.54 5.83
N ALA A 9 25.18 -5.26 4.75
CA ALA A 9 23.75 -5.14 4.91
C ALA A 9 23.36 -6.46 5.56
N ASP A 10 23.07 -6.41 6.85
CA ASP A 10 22.31 -7.47 7.49
C ASP A 10 21.05 -7.61 6.65
N ASN A 11 21.13 -8.51 5.67
CA ASN A 11 20.05 -8.84 4.79
C ASN A 11 19.15 -9.74 5.63
N ASP A 12 18.40 -9.08 6.53
CA ASP A 12 17.50 -9.68 7.51
C ASP A 12 16.30 -10.38 6.84
N ASN A 13 16.25 -10.35 5.50
CA ASN A 13 15.36 -11.15 4.65
C ASN A 13 15.43 -12.67 4.92
N ARG A 14 16.41 -13.17 5.70
CA ARG A 14 16.48 -14.59 6.11
C ARG A 14 15.62 -14.93 7.32
N ARG A 15 15.09 -13.97 8.08
CA ARG A 15 14.20 -14.19 9.24
C ARG A 15 12.79 -13.65 9.05
N GLU A 16 12.52 -12.94 7.96
CA GLU A 16 11.21 -12.37 7.68
C GLU A 16 10.18 -13.49 7.41
N PRO A 17 9.06 -13.56 8.16
CA PRO A 17 8.03 -14.56 7.93
C PRO A 17 7.55 -14.54 6.48
N CYS A 18 7.23 -15.71 5.91
CA CYS A 18 6.75 -15.82 4.53
C CYS A 18 5.59 -14.84 4.24
N ALA A 19 4.65 -14.72 5.17
CA ALA A 19 3.52 -13.78 5.07
C ALA A 19 3.96 -12.32 4.92
N VAL A 20 5.01 -11.92 5.64
CA VAL A 20 5.55 -10.55 5.60
C VAL A 20 6.29 -10.30 4.28
N ARG A 21 7.06 -11.29 3.78
CA ARG A 21 7.69 -11.21 2.45
C ARG A 21 6.66 -11.09 1.33
N LEU A 22 5.59 -11.86 1.40
CA LEU A 22 4.50 -11.83 0.43
C LEU A 22 3.76 -10.50 0.47
N ALA A 23 3.38 -10.02 1.67
CA ALA A 23 2.74 -8.72 1.84
C ALA A 23 3.64 -7.59 1.30
N ARG A 24 4.94 -7.60 1.63
CA ARG A 24 5.91 -6.63 1.11
C ARG A 24 5.96 -6.64 -0.42
N ARG A 25 6.03 -7.83 -1.04
CA ARG A 25 6.02 -7.99 -2.50
C ARG A 25 4.75 -7.37 -3.11
N ASN A 26 3.59 -7.67 -2.55
CA ASN A 26 2.32 -7.21 -3.10
C ASN A 26 2.19 -5.68 -2.94
N VAL A 27 2.58 -5.11 -1.80
CA VAL A 27 2.58 -3.65 -1.62
C VAL A 27 3.57 -2.96 -2.57
N LEU A 28 4.76 -3.54 -2.81
CA LEU A 28 5.71 -3.01 -3.80
C LEU A 28 5.15 -3.07 -5.24
N ALA A 29 4.44 -4.13 -5.58
CA ALA A 29 3.77 -4.25 -6.87
C ALA A 29 2.70 -3.17 -7.03
N SER A 30 1.82 -3.00 -6.04
CA SER A 30 0.80 -1.96 -6.05
C SER A 30 1.37 -0.55 -6.06
N ARG A 31 2.48 -0.31 -5.32
CA ARG A 31 3.20 0.96 -5.38
C ARG A 31 3.67 1.27 -6.80
N THR A 32 4.21 0.27 -7.52
CA THR A 32 4.60 0.43 -8.92
C THR A 32 3.41 0.82 -9.79
N VAL A 33 2.24 0.18 -9.60
CA VAL A 33 1.02 0.54 -10.33
C VAL A 33 0.61 1.99 -10.06
N VAL A 34 0.65 2.43 -8.79
CA VAL A 34 0.34 3.80 -8.39
C VAL A 34 1.32 4.80 -9.01
N GLU A 35 2.62 4.50 -9.01
CA GLU A 35 3.65 5.35 -9.61
C GLU A 35 3.47 5.48 -11.13
N CYS A 36 3.19 4.36 -11.82
CA CYS A 36 2.88 4.37 -13.24
C CYS A 36 1.61 5.17 -13.54
N ALA A 37 0.55 4.98 -12.74
CA ALA A 37 -0.69 5.73 -12.84
C ALA A 37 -0.45 7.23 -12.59
N ALA A 38 0.37 7.60 -11.60
CA ALA A 38 0.77 8.98 -11.34
C ALA A 38 1.56 9.63 -12.50
N GLY A 39 2.05 8.85 -13.48
CA GLY A 39 2.60 9.39 -14.73
C GLY A 39 1.53 9.75 -15.78
N LEU A 40 0.29 9.31 -15.59
CA LEU A 40 -0.81 9.43 -16.55
C LEU A 40 -1.89 10.44 -16.14
N VAL A 41 -1.69 11.11 -15.00
CA VAL A 41 -2.61 12.11 -14.46
C VAL A 41 -2.78 13.30 -15.38
N THR A 42 -4.04 13.67 -15.64
CA THR A 42 -4.40 14.78 -16.54
C THR A 42 -5.08 15.94 -15.82
N THR A 43 -5.55 15.71 -14.60
CA THR A 43 -6.26 16.72 -13.80
C THR A 43 -5.67 16.86 -12.39
N ALA A 44 -5.90 18.01 -11.75
CA ALA A 44 -5.51 18.23 -10.35
C ALA A 44 -6.18 17.24 -9.39
N ARG A 45 -7.42 16.82 -9.72
CA ARG A 45 -8.18 15.83 -8.97
C ARG A 45 -7.49 14.47 -9.00
N GLU A 46 -7.14 14.00 -10.18
CA GLU A 46 -6.44 12.72 -10.35
C GLU A 46 -5.04 12.77 -9.70
N ALA A 47 -4.33 13.91 -9.79
CA ALA A 47 -3.02 14.08 -9.18
C ALA A 47 -3.08 13.99 -7.65
N PHE A 48 -4.08 14.63 -7.04
CA PHE A 48 -4.35 14.48 -5.61
C PHE A 48 -4.68 13.03 -5.25
N PHE A 49 -5.51 12.35 -6.05
CA PHE A 49 -5.88 10.96 -5.81
C PHE A 49 -4.68 10.01 -5.88
N ALA A 50 -3.82 10.18 -6.88
CA ALA A 50 -2.58 9.42 -7.02
C ALA A 50 -1.65 9.64 -5.82
N ALA A 51 -1.51 10.88 -5.35
CA ALA A 51 -0.69 11.21 -4.18
C ALA A 51 -1.19 10.54 -2.89
N GLU A 52 -2.52 10.49 -2.66
CA GLU A 52 -3.08 9.80 -1.50
C GLU A 52 -2.90 8.27 -1.60
N HIS A 53 -2.95 7.68 -2.80
CA HIS A 53 -2.67 6.25 -2.99
C HIS A 53 -1.17 5.94 -2.82
N ALA A 54 -0.28 6.85 -3.24
CA ALA A 54 1.16 6.70 -3.03
C ALA A 54 1.49 6.75 -1.54
N TRP A 55 0.94 7.72 -0.81
CA TRP A 55 1.03 7.80 0.65
C TRP A 55 0.54 6.51 1.33
N ALA A 56 -0.60 5.98 0.87
CA ALA A 56 -1.16 4.76 1.43
C ALA A 56 -0.23 3.55 1.21
N ALA A 57 0.41 3.45 0.05
CA ALA A 57 1.35 2.36 -0.25
C ALA A 57 2.60 2.45 0.63
N GLU A 58 3.14 3.65 0.83
CA GLU A 58 4.26 3.88 1.75
C GLU A 58 3.92 3.49 3.20
N ARG A 59 2.75 3.92 3.68
CA ARG A 59 2.28 3.57 5.04
C ARG A 59 1.98 2.07 5.20
N LEU A 60 1.56 1.37 4.14
CA LEU A 60 1.46 -0.09 4.15
C LEU A 60 2.83 -0.76 4.17
N LEU A 61 3.84 -0.25 3.45
CA LEU A 61 5.21 -0.77 3.55
C LEU A 61 5.78 -0.59 4.96
N ASP A 62 5.54 0.56 5.59
CA ASP A 62 5.93 0.81 6.97
C ASP A 62 5.25 -0.18 7.94
N ALA A 63 3.94 -0.42 7.74
CA ALA A 63 3.16 -1.38 8.53
C ALA A 63 3.69 -2.82 8.38
N VAL A 64 3.98 -3.24 7.14
CA VAL A 64 4.59 -4.55 6.86
C VAL A 64 5.96 -4.67 7.53
N GLY A 65 6.81 -3.63 7.43
CA GLY A 65 8.13 -3.62 8.05
C GLY A 65 8.09 -3.71 9.59
N ARG A 66 7.07 -3.11 10.21
CA ARG A 66 6.83 -3.18 11.66
C ARG A 66 6.01 -4.38 12.10
N GLN A 67 5.40 -5.10 11.15
CA GLN A 67 4.40 -6.14 11.39
C GLN A 67 3.21 -5.63 12.24
N ASP A 68 2.87 -4.35 12.08
CA ASP A 68 1.79 -3.69 12.80
C ASP A 68 0.81 -3.07 11.80
N PHE A 69 -0.36 -3.70 11.69
CA PHE A 69 -1.44 -3.29 10.79
C PHE A 69 -2.59 -2.61 11.52
N SER A 70 -2.44 -2.25 12.79
CA SER A 70 -3.49 -1.63 13.61
C SER A 70 -4.12 -0.42 12.93
N GLY A 71 -3.29 0.49 12.40
CA GLY A 71 -3.72 1.68 11.68
C GLY A 71 -4.55 1.43 10.42
N TRP A 72 -4.59 0.19 9.93
CA TRP A 72 -5.28 -0.23 8.73
C TRP A 72 -6.46 -1.16 8.98
N ALA A 73 -6.65 -1.66 10.20
CA ALA A 73 -7.59 -2.71 10.54
C ALA A 73 -9.07 -2.41 10.15
N ALA A 74 -9.94 -3.39 10.35
CA ALA A 74 -11.37 -3.13 10.41
C ALA A 74 -11.72 -2.44 11.73
N GLY A 75 -12.60 -1.44 11.67
CA GLY A 75 -13.00 -0.68 12.85
C GLY A 75 -13.35 0.77 12.53
N ASP A 76 -13.52 1.55 13.58
CA ASP A 76 -13.75 2.99 13.51
C ASP A 76 -12.44 3.78 13.24
N GLU A 77 -12.57 5.11 13.11
CA GLU A 77 -11.44 5.99 12.81
C GLU A 77 -10.38 5.99 13.90
N GLY A 78 -10.76 5.80 15.17
CA GLY A 78 -9.82 5.72 16.27
C GLY A 78 -8.97 4.45 16.19
N THR A 79 -9.58 3.34 15.76
CA THR A 79 -8.94 2.04 15.62
C THR A 79 -8.11 1.93 14.34
N SER A 80 -8.53 2.58 13.25
CA SER A 80 -7.95 2.39 11.91
C SER A 80 -7.77 3.72 11.14
N PRO A 81 -6.99 4.66 11.68
CA PRO A 81 -6.89 6.02 11.16
C PRO A 81 -6.38 6.12 9.72
N HIS A 82 -5.49 5.22 9.28
CA HIS A 82 -4.97 5.25 7.91
C HIS A 82 -6.01 4.82 6.89
N ARG A 83 -6.76 3.75 7.21
CA ARG A 83 -7.90 3.31 6.40
C ARG A 83 -8.95 4.41 6.27
N TRP A 84 -9.29 5.07 7.38
CA TRP A 84 -10.29 6.13 7.39
C TRP A 84 -9.85 7.43 6.72
N ARG A 85 -8.54 7.77 6.75
CA ARG A 85 -8.02 8.87 5.93
C ARG A 85 -8.26 8.59 4.44
N LEU A 86 -7.87 7.42 3.95
CA LEU A 86 -8.05 7.06 2.55
C LEU A 86 -9.54 7.02 2.16
N ALA A 87 -10.39 6.47 3.03
CA ALA A 87 -11.85 6.45 2.82
C ALA A 87 -12.48 7.85 2.77
N ARG A 88 -12.06 8.78 3.64
CA ARG A 88 -12.55 10.17 3.62
C ARG A 88 -12.13 10.90 2.35
N ARG A 89 -10.87 10.76 1.93
CA ARG A 89 -10.42 11.35 0.66
C ARG A 89 -11.19 10.79 -0.52
N ARG A 90 -11.53 9.49 -0.50
CA ARG A 90 -12.42 8.87 -1.49
C ARG A 90 -13.84 9.49 -1.47
N LEU A 91 -14.42 9.73 -0.29
CA LEU A 91 -15.75 10.33 -0.12
C LEU A 91 -15.78 11.79 -0.58
N GLU A 92 -14.78 12.60 -0.21
CA GLU A 92 -14.63 13.98 -0.68
C GLU A 92 -14.61 14.07 -2.21
N LEU A 93 -14.06 13.05 -2.88
CA LEU A 93 -14.03 12.93 -4.33
C LEU A 93 -15.32 12.36 -4.93
N HIS A 94 -16.07 11.51 -4.22
CA HIS A 94 -17.38 11.01 -4.64
C HIS A 94 -18.50 12.07 -4.55
N LEU A 95 -18.28 13.15 -3.80
CA LEU A 95 -19.14 14.34 -3.82
C LEU A 95 -18.95 15.17 -5.11
N LEU A 96 -17.91 14.89 -5.89
CA LEU A 96 -17.73 15.37 -7.25
C LEU A 96 -18.30 14.31 -8.22
N ALA A 97 -18.70 14.71 -9.44
CA ALA A 97 -19.22 13.78 -10.46
C ALA A 97 -18.35 12.50 -10.56
N GLY A 98 -19.01 11.35 -10.81
CA GLY A 98 -18.51 9.99 -10.58
C GLY A 98 -17.06 9.68 -11.00
N PRO A 99 -16.48 8.57 -10.48
CA PRO A 99 -15.05 8.32 -10.58
C PRO A 99 -14.58 8.25 -12.04
N THR A 100 -13.45 8.90 -12.34
CA THR A 100 -12.80 8.73 -13.65
C THR A 100 -12.28 7.29 -13.79
N PRO A 101 -12.04 6.78 -15.02
CA PRO A 101 -11.44 5.46 -15.20
C PRO A 101 -10.10 5.29 -14.45
N PHE A 102 -9.34 6.38 -14.34
CA PHE A 102 -8.10 6.45 -13.56
C PHE A 102 -8.34 6.19 -12.06
N GLU A 103 -9.33 6.86 -11.49
CA GLU A 103 -9.70 6.72 -10.08
C GLU A 103 -10.24 5.32 -9.77
N ALA A 104 -11.00 4.74 -10.71
CA ALA A 104 -11.49 3.37 -10.58
C ALA A 104 -10.33 2.36 -10.53
N LEU A 105 -9.33 2.50 -11.41
CA LEU A 105 -8.16 1.61 -11.44
C LEU A 105 -7.39 1.63 -10.11
N LEU A 106 -7.09 2.82 -9.58
CA LEU A 106 -6.35 2.96 -8.33
C LEU A 106 -7.14 2.43 -7.12
N ARG A 107 -8.47 2.61 -7.14
CA ARG A 107 -9.34 2.05 -6.10
C ARG A 107 -9.29 0.53 -6.10
N ASP A 108 -9.54 -0.07 -7.25
CA ASP A 108 -9.64 -1.53 -7.38
C ASP A 108 -8.29 -2.20 -7.03
N GLU A 109 -7.17 -1.56 -7.38
CA GLU A 109 -5.83 -2.03 -7.01
C GLU A 109 -5.59 -2.04 -5.50
N PHE A 110 -6.04 -1.00 -4.79
CA PHE A 110 -5.92 -0.96 -3.33
C PHE A 110 -6.89 -1.90 -2.62
N ASP A 111 -8.09 -2.06 -3.14
CA ASP A 111 -9.07 -2.97 -2.56
C ASP A 111 -8.60 -4.43 -2.74
N ARG A 112 -7.96 -4.76 -3.88
CA ARG A 112 -7.24 -6.02 -4.10
C ARG A 112 -6.09 -6.21 -3.11
N LEU A 113 -5.19 -5.22 -3.02
CA LEU A 113 -4.05 -5.25 -2.09
C LEU A 113 -4.52 -5.45 -0.65
N TRP A 114 -5.60 -4.76 -0.27
CA TRP A 114 -6.18 -4.88 1.06
C TRP A 114 -6.73 -6.28 1.31
N ALA A 115 -7.47 -6.86 0.36
CA ALA A 115 -7.94 -8.23 0.47
C ALA A 115 -6.79 -9.23 0.62
N GLU A 116 -5.67 -9.03 -0.09
CA GLU A 116 -4.49 -9.90 -0.03
C GLU A 116 -3.68 -9.75 1.27
N ILE A 117 -3.68 -8.57 1.88
CA ILE A 117 -3.00 -8.34 3.17
C ILE A 117 -3.90 -8.77 4.34
N ALA A 118 -5.21 -8.54 4.23
CA ALA A 118 -6.19 -8.81 5.29
C ALA A 118 -6.69 -10.27 5.33
N ALA A 119 -6.84 -10.93 4.17
CA ALA A 119 -7.07 -12.36 4.09
C ALA A 119 -5.70 -13.03 4.17
N PRO A 120 -5.40 -13.75 5.26
CA PRO A 120 -4.02 -14.05 5.60
C PRO A 120 -3.35 -14.86 4.48
N ALA A 121 -2.07 -14.57 4.29
CA ALA A 121 -1.06 -15.37 3.60
C ALA A 121 -0.94 -16.85 4.09
N ALA A 122 -1.93 -17.34 4.84
CA ALA A 122 -2.04 -18.68 5.41
C ALA A 122 -2.17 -19.78 4.36
N ALA A 123 -2.65 -19.50 3.14
CA ALA A 123 -2.73 -20.52 2.09
C ALA A 123 -1.40 -20.70 1.33
N GLU A 124 -0.73 -19.60 0.96
CA GLU A 124 0.55 -19.66 0.21
C GLU A 124 1.77 -19.96 1.10
N CYS A 125 1.71 -19.65 2.39
CA CYS A 125 2.82 -19.85 3.32
C CYS A 125 2.69 -21.09 4.21
N ALA A 126 1.65 -21.91 4.04
CA ALA A 126 1.46 -23.18 4.74
C ALA A 126 1.87 -24.42 3.91
N ALA A 127 2.36 -24.22 2.68
CA ALA A 127 2.82 -25.27 1.75
C ALA A 127 4.33 -25.52 1.86
#